data_AF-A0A147K833-F1
#
_entry.id   AF-A0A147K833-F1
#
_cell.length_a   1.000
_cell.length_b   1.000
_cell.length_c   1.000
_cell.angle_alpha   90.00
_cell.angle_beta   90.00
_cell.angle_gamma   90.00
#
_symmetry.space_group_name_H-M   'P 1'
#
loop_
_entity.id
_entity.type
_entity.pdbx_description
1 polymer ?
#
loop_
_entity_poly.entity_id
_entity_poly.type
_entity_poly.pdbx_seq_one_letter_code
_entity_poly.pdbx_strand_id
1 'polypeptide(L)' 'MEMGKPPNHSGYWAGIEGDRSPIAHWQRLLLREWHSDHHASHIEQSFQAIIPHFRISYCKVCELYDVKLNIRRFKLA' A
#
# COMPACT_ATOMS: atom_id res chain seq x y z
N MET A 1 0.38 11.61 0.86
CA MET A 1 -0.29 11.67 2.17
C MET A 1 -0.92 13.04 2.25
N GLU A 2 -2.22 13.16 2.06
CA GLU A 2 -2.91 14.45 2.24
C GLU A 2 -3.44 14.57 3.66
N MET A 3 -3.34 15.78 4.21
CA MET A 3 -3.97 16.25 5.44
C MET A 3 -3.61 15.54 6.74
N GLY A 4 -2.33 15.54 7.17
CA GLY A 4 -1.92 15.56 8.58
C GLY A 4 -2.50 14.53 9.57
N LYS A 5 -3.32 13.58 9.12
CA LYS A 5 -4.06 12.62 9.90
C LYS A 5 -3.37 11.29 9.70
N PRO A 6 -3.01 10.60 10.79
CA PRO A 6 -2.36 9.33 10.69
C PRO A 6 -3.35 8.28 10.12
N PRO A 7 -2.86 7.23 9.43
CA PRO A 7 -3.73 6.20 8.86
C PRO A 7 -4.55 5.42 9.89
N ASN A 8 -4.20 5.50 11.18
CA ASN A 8 -4.96 4.90 12.28
C ASN A 8 -6.09 5.80 12.81
N HIS A 9 -6.26 7.02 12.27
CA HIS A 9 -7.33 7.92 12.68
C HIS A 9 -8.69 7.33 12.26
N SER A 10 -9.65 7.35 13.17
CA SER A 10 -11.02 6.89 12.87
C SER A 10 -11.59 7.63 11.65
N GLY A 11 -12.20 6.88 10.73
CA GLY A 11 -12.76 7.42 9.50
C GLY A 11 -11.75 7.85 8.43
N TYR A 12 -10.44 7.67 8.65
CA TYR A 12 -9.41 7.95 7.63
C TYR A 12 -9.62 7.08 6.39
N TRP A 13 -9.82 5.77 6.59
CA TRP A 13 -10.05 4.82 5.50
C TRP A 13 -11.38 5.08 4.77
N ALA A 14 -12.40 5.55 5.48
CA ALA A 14 -13.69 5.92 4.86
C ALA A 14 -13.56 7.10 3.86
N GLY A 15 -12.56 7.97 4.03
CA GLY A 15 -12.30 9.09 3.11
C GLY A 15 -11.55 8.70 1.83
N ILE A 16 -10.95 7.51 1.80
CA ILE A 16 -10.21 6.98 0.64
C ILE A 16 -10.95 5.83 -0.05
N GLU A 17 -12.06 5.38 0.52
CA GLU A 17 -12.99 4.44 -0.10
C GLU A 17 -14.04 5.17 -0.96
N GLY A 18 -14.57 4.48 -1.97
CA GLY A 18 -15.66 4.99 -2.82
C GLY A 18 -15.24 5.96 -3.94
N ASP A 19 -16.25 6.58 -4.57
CA ASP A 19 -16.06 7.38 -5.80
C ASP A 19 -15.48 8.77 -5.56
N ARG A 20 -15.55 9.27 -4.32
CA ARG A 20 -15.00 10.56 -3.90
C ARG A 20 -13.54 10.47 -3.42
N SER A 21 -12.94 9.30 -3.51
CA SER A 21 -11.57 9.08 -3.06
C SER A 21 -10.58 9.94 -3.85
N PRO A 22 -9.62 10.60 -3.18
CA PRO A 22 -8.56 11.36 -3.86
C PRO A 22 -7.54 10.46 -4.58
N ILE A 23 -7.62 9.14 -4.42
CA ILE A 23 -6.67 8.20 -5.02
C ILE A 23 -7.11 7.80 -6.44
N ALA A 24 -6.11 7.58 -7.30
CA ALA A 24 -6.32 7.29 -8.72
C ALA A 24 -7.16 6.01 -8.92
N HIS A 25 -7.85 5.91 -10.06
CA HIS A 25 -8.75 4.79 -10.34
C HIS A 25 -8.06 3.41 -10.22
N TRP A 26 -6.84 3.28 -10.74
CA TRP A 26 -6.06 2.03 -10.62
C TRP A 26 -5.72 1.67 -9.18
N GLN A 27 -5.50 2.67 -8.30
CA GLN A 27 -5.22 2.44 -6.88
C GLN A 27 -6.47 1.94 -6.17
N ARG A 28 -7.65 2.46 -6.54
CA ARG A 28 -8.93 1.96 -6.03
C ARG A 28 -9.23 0.53 -6.48
N LEU A 29 -8.94 0.20 -7.74
CA LEU A 29 -9.09 -1.16 -8.25
C LEU A 29 -8.17 -2.13 -7.49
N LEU A 30 -6.92 -1.75 -7.31
CA LEU A 30 -5.94 -2.52 -6.55
C LEU A 30 -6.38 -2.76 -5.10
N LEU A 31 -6.89 -1.74 -4.42
CA LEU A 31 -7.42 -1.88 -3.04
C LEU A 31 -8.66 -2.77 -2.98
N ARG A 32 -9.52 -2.77 -4.01
CA ARG A 32 -10.68 -3.67 -4.08
C ARG A 32 -10.28 -5.13 -4.30
N GLU A 33 -9.21 -5.36 -5.05
CA GLU A 33 -8.65 -6.69 -5.27
C GLU A 33 -7.97 -7.25 -4.00
N TRP A 34 -7.45 -6.37 -3.14
CA TRP A 34 -6.90 -6.75 -1.84
C TRP A 34 -8.03 -7.01 -0.83
N HIS A 35 -8.56 -8.23 -0.90
CA HIS A 35 -9.60 -8.72 -0.01
C HIS A 35 -9.11 -8.68 1.45
N SER A 36 -9.64 -7.74 2.25
CA SER A 36 -9.30 -7.63 3.68
C SER A 36 -10.36 -8.31 4.54
N ASP A 37 -10.16 -9.59 4.84
CA ASP A 37 -10.90 -10.26 5.90
C ASP A 37 -9.95 -10.91 6.91
N HIS A 38 -10.51 -11.46 7.98
CA HIS A 38 -9.73 -12.01 9.09
C HIS A 38 -9.18 -13.42 8.84
N HIS A 39 -9.37 -13.99 7.65
CA HIS A 39 -8.80 -15.29 7.31
C HIS A 39 -7.32 -15.15 7.01
N ALA A 40 -6.50 -15.91 7.72
CA ALA A 40 -5.05 -15.89 7.57
C ALA A 40 -4.59 -16.05 6.11
N SER A 41 -5.28 -16.89 5.33
CA SER A 41 -5.01 -17.10 3.90
C SER A 41 -5.22 -15.85 3.05
N HIS A 42 -6.25 -15.05 3.33
CA HIS A 42 -6.53 -13.84 2.55
C HIS A 42 -5.60 -12.69 2.94
N ILE A 43 -5.20 -12.65 4.22
CA ILE A 43 -4.14 -11.76 4.68
C ILE A 43 -2.83 -12.08 3.95
N GLU A 44 -2.44 -13.35 3.88
CA GLU A 44 -1.23 -13.79 3.20
C GLU A 44 -1.27 -13.46 1.70
N GLN A 45 -2.37 -13.77 1.01
CA GLN A 45 -2.58 -13.43 -0.40
C GLN A 45 -2.48 -11.93 -0.65
N SER A 46 -3.06 -11.11 0.24
CA SER A 46 -2.95 -9.66 0.17
C SER A 46 -1.49 -9.21 0.29
N PHE A 47 -0.71 -9.76 1.23
CA PHE A 47 0.71 -9.43 1.34
C PHE A 47 1.52 -9.87 0.12
N GLN A 48 1.25 -11.07 -0.41
CA GLN A 48 1.90 -11.56 -1.64
C GLN A 48 1.61 -10.64 -2.83
N ALA A 49 0.40 -10.10 -2.94
CA ALA A 49 0.04 -9.12 -3.96
C ALA A 49 0.69 -7.74 -3.72
N ILE A 50 0.75 -7.27 -2.47
CA ILE A 50 1.26 -5.93 -2.11
C ILE A 50 2.78 -5.83 -2.30
N ILE A 51 3.55 -6.85 -1.89
CA ILE A 51 5.01 -6.78 -1.79
C ILE A 51 5.70 -6.38 -3.12
N PRO A 52 5.34 -6.96 -4.29
CA PRO A 52 5.92 -6.54 -5.57
C PRO A 52 5.67 -5.06 -5.90
N HIS A 53 4.43 -4.58 -5.71
CA HIS A 53 4.07 -3.18 -5.96
C HIS A 53 4.76 -2.23 -4.99
N PHE A 54 4.89 -2.64 -3.72
CA PHE A 54 5.64 -1.91 -2.71
C PHE A 54 7.11 -1.78 -3.12
N ARG A 55 7.77 -2.87 -3.53
CA ARG A 55 9.18 -2.85 -3.97
C ARG A 55 9.39 -1.87 -5.12
N ILE A 56 8.53 -1.90 -6.14
CA ILE A 56 8.62 -0.98 -7.28
C ILE A 56 8.48 0.47 -6.83
N SER A 57 7.48 0.77 -5.99
CA SER A 57 7.22 2.11 -5.49
C SER A 57 8.37 2.61 -4.60
N TYR A 58 8.88 1.73 -3.73
CA TYR A 58 9.98 2.01 -2.83
C TYR A 58 11.28 2.31 -3.60
N CYS A 59 11.60 1.52 -4.63
CA CYS A 59 12.77 1.80 -5.48
C CYS A 59 12.67 3.18 -6.15
N LYS A 60 11.53 3.50 -6.75
CA LYS A 60 11.30 4.81 -7.38
C LYS A 60 11.43 5.98 -6.40
N VAL A 61 10.91 5.83 -5.19
CA VAL A 61 11.03 6.86 -4.14
C VAL A 61 12.48 7.01 -3.73
N CYS A 62 13.20 5.92 -3.50
CA CYS A 62 14.62 5.99 -3.16
C CYS A 62 15.47 6.63 -4.26
N GLU A 63 15.19 6.35 -5.53
CA GLU A 63 15.83 7.02 -6.68
C GLU A 63 15.54 8.53 -6.71
N LEU A 64 14.28 8.93 -6.50
CA LEU A 64 13.87 10.33 -6.51
C LEU A 64 14.55 11.17 -5.41
N TYR A 65 14.82 10.56 -4.26
CA TYR A 65 15.38 11.26 -3.10
C TYR A 65 16.86 10.91 -2.83
N ASP A 66 17.54 10.25 -3.77
CA ASP A 66 18.93 9.77 -3.65
C ASP A 66 19.22 9.01 -2.34
N VAL A 67 18.25 8.19 -1.91
CA VAL A 67 18.38 7.39 -0.69
C VAL A 67 19.01 6.05 -1.03
N LYS A 68 20.16 5.74 -0.42
CA LYS A 68 20.79 4.42 -0.56
C LYS A 68 19.88 3.30 -0.05
N LEU A 69 19.36 2.52 -0.99
CA LEU A 69 18.58 1.31 -0.73
C LEU A 69 19.41 0.27 0.03
N ASN A 70 18.97 -0.08 1.24
CA ASN A 70 19.48 -1.27 1.92
C ASN A 70 18.70 -2.52 1.48
N ILE A 71 19.13 -3.10 0.36
CA ILE A 71 18.49 -4.25 -0.30
C ILE A 71 18.48 -5.51 0.59
N ARG A 72 19.31 -5.56 1.65
CA ARG A 72 19.44 -6.75 2.52
C ARG A 72 18.17 -7.11 3.31
N ARG A 73 17.22 -6.19 3.47
CA ARG A 73 15.98 -6.42 4.25
C ARG A 73 14.80 -7.01 3.47
N PHE A 74 14.91 -7.16 2.14
CA PHE A 74 13.79 -7.64 1.31
C PHE A 74 13.86 -9.12 0.91
N LYS A 75 14.88 -9.87 1.37
CA LYS A 75 14.89 -11.33 1.26
C LYS A 75 13.91 -11.92 2.28
N LEU A 76 12.64 -11.97 1.93
CA LEU A 76 11.71 -12.92 2.51
C LEU A 76 11.95 -14.25 1.78
N ALA A 77 12.22 -15.29 2.59
CA ALA A 77 12.47 -16.65 2.16
C ALA A 77 11.26 -17.25 1.43
#